data_AF-J7IV69-F1
#
_entry.id   AF-J7IV69-F1
#
_cell.length_a   1.000
_cell.length_b   1.000
_cell.length_c   1.000
_cell.angle_alpha   90.00
_cell.angle_beta   90.00
_cell.angle_gamma   90.00
#
_symmetry.space_group_name_H-M   'P 1'
#
loop_
_entity.id
_entity.type
_entity.pdbx_description
1 polymer ?
#
loop_
_entity_poly.entity_id
_entity_poly.type
_entity_poly.pdbx_seq_one_letter_code
_entity_poly.pdbx_strand_id
1 'polypeptide(L)'
;MKAKYDKGFTLVEVMIALAIVAIVSTPLLRMFVTTSYANHEAQVMDSANTIVVQKAEIFKANPEGYRSEHGDESYDFYKEDGTFIGEYPDLSDIPSGAAMMIKSTMSGPQNNGSNVPEVGYYPDFALTINLSKYASDVDLLKLTVSDCYVISVDPLAGLILVDTMKFTDTVIPIRVDFHGDKKTINVENYSDKEAEFYIFNAEDNSDVTIHVVKGASSTAFVNNPETIPSKSYNLTLTVNRLKEGIWAEMLNYSALANDYSAK
;
A
#
# COMPACT_ATOMS: atom_id res chain seq x y z
N MET A 1 14.60 49.79 -57.93
CA MET A 1 15.01 48.66 -57.08
C MET A 1 15.74 49.22 -55.86
N LYS A 2 15.15 49.12 -54.65
CA LYS A 2 15.85 49.49 -53.40
C LYS A 2 16.81 48.36 -53.05
N ALA A 3 18.10 48.64 -53.00
CA ALA A 3 19.10 47.69 -52.53
C ALA A 3 18.83 47.37 -51.05
N LYS A 4 18.59 46.09 -50.74
CA LYS A 4 18.63 45.58 -49.37
C LYS A 4 20.07 45.74 -48.86
N TYR A 5 20.27 46.57 -47.85
CA TYR A 5 21.51 46.56 -47.07
C TYR A 5 21.51 45.28 -46.24
N ASP A 6 22.23 44.26 -46.69
CA ASP A 6 22.64 43.16 -45.82
C ASP A 6 23.62 43.72 -44.79
N LYS A 7 23.09 44.06 -43.61
CA LYS A 7 23.90 44.47 -42.45
C LYS A 7 24.63 43.23 -41.95
N GLY A 8 25.88 43.06 -42.38
CA GLY A 8 26.78 42.08 -41.79
C GLY A 8 26.99 42.36 -40.29
N PHE A 9 27.17 41.30 -39.51
CA PHE A 9 27.48 41.43 -38.08
C PHE A 9 28.79 42.19 -37.86
N THR A 10 28.77 43.15 -36.94
CA THR A 10 30.01 43.84 -36.56
C THR A 10 30.82 42.94 -35.63
N LEU A 11 32.16 43.02 -35.73
CA LEU A 11 33.06 42.22 -34.88
C LEU A 11 32.81 42.44 -33.38
N VAL A 12 32.49 43.67 -32.99
CA VAL A 12 32.16 44.03 -31.61
C VAL A 12 30.90 43.31 -31.11
N GLU A 13 29.88 43.22 -31.96
CA GLU A 13 28.61 42.57 -31.64
C GLU A 13 28.79 41.06 -31.46
N VAL A 14 29.65 40.43 -32.28
CA VAL A 14 30.03 39.02 -32.11
C VAL A 14 30.82 38.80 -30.81
N MET A 15 31.75 39.70 -30.47
CA MET A 15 32.54 39.58 -29.23
C MET A 15 31.66 39.73 -27.99
N ILE A 16 30.72 40.66 -27.99
CA ILE A 16 29.77 40.86 -26.88
C ILE A 16 28.85 39.64 -26.75
N ALA A 17 28.34 39.10 -27.87
CA ALA A 17 27.50 37.91 -27.85
C ALA A 17 28.24 36.69 -27.26
N LEU A 18 29.49 36.46 -27.66
CA LEU A 18 30.32 35.37 -27.11
C LEU A 18 30.61 35.57 -25.61
N ALA A 19 30.86 36.80 -25.17
CA ALA A 19 31.06 37.10 -23.75
C ALA A 19 29.81 36.82 -22.92
N ILE A 20 28.63 37.20 -23.41
CA ILE A 20 27.36 36.91 -22.74
C ILE A 20 27.11 35.40 -22.69
N VAL A 21 27.31 34.68 -23.80
CA VAL A 21 27.17 33.22 -23.85
C VAL A 21 28.10 32.55 -22.83
N ALA A 22 29.36 32.98 -22.74
CA ALA A 22 30.31 32.40 -21.78
C ALA A 22 29.88 32.63 -20.30
N ILE A 23 29.39 33.83 -19.99
CA ILE A 23 28.90 34.17 -18.63
C ILE A 23 27.66 33.34 -18.28
N VAL A 24 26.72 33.21 -19.22
CA VAL A 24 25.43 32.54 -18.98
C VAL A 24 25.52 31.01 -19.05
N SER A 25 26.47 30.45 -19.81
CA SER A 25 26.62 29.00 -19.98
C SER A 25 27.01 28.29 -18.68
N THR A 26 27.86 28.90 -17.86
CA THR A 26 28.35 28.28 -16.61
C THR A 26 27.22 27.98 -15.61
N PRO A 27 26.35 28.94 -15.23
CA PRO A 27 25.24 28.66 -14.33
C PRO A 27 24.19 27.73 -14.95
N LEU A 28 23.92 27.83 -16.27
CA LEU A 28 22.98 26.94 -16.95
C LEU A 28 23.45 25.48 -16.93
N LEU A 29 24.72 25.22 -17.23
CA LEU A 29 25.29 23.87 -17.18
C LEU A 29 25.24 23.30 -15.76
N ARG A 30 25.57 24.10 -14.75
CA ARG A 30 25.46 23.67 -13.35
C ARG A 30 24.02 23.31 -12.98
N MET A 31 23.07 24.14 -13.37
CA MET A 31 21.65 23.89 -13.09
C MET A 31 21.16 22.62 -13.79
N PHE A 32 21.53 22.43 -15.07
CA PHE A 32 21.19 21.21 -15.82
C PHE A 32 21.77 19.95 -15.16
N VAL A 33 23.04 19.99 -14.76
CA VAL A 33 23.69 18.88 -14.07
C VAL A 33 22.97 18.56 -12.75
N THR A 34 22.68 19.57 -11.93
CA THR A 34 21.94 19.38 -10.67
C THR A 34 20.54 18.81 -10.89
N THR A 35 19.80 19.32 -11.88
CA THR A 35 18.47 18.79 -12.22
C THR A 35 18.53 17.36 -12.72
N SER A 36 19.55 17.02 -13.52
CA SER A 36 19.75 15.64 -13.99
C SER A 36 20.02 14.69 -12.83
N TYR A 37 20.84 15.09 -11.85
CA TYR A 37 21.09 14.28 -10.66
C TYR A 37 19.84 14.11 -9.79
N ALA A 38 19.09 15.20 -9.56
CA ALA A 38 17.86 15.16 -8.77
C ALA A 38 16.78 14.28 -9.44
N ASN A 39 16.65 14.37 -10.76
CA ASN A 39 15.69 13.56 -11.51
C ASN A 39 16.06 12.07 -11.47
N HIS A 40 17.35 11.76 -11.59
CA HIS A 40 17.84 10.39 -11.45
C HIS A 40 17.58 9.82 -10.04
N GLU A 41 17.80 10.63 -9.01
CA GLU A 41 17.55 10.24 -7.63
C GLU A 41 16.05 10.00 -7.37
N ALA A 42 15.18 10.87 -7.87
CA ALA A 42 13.74 10.68 -7.79
C ALA A 42 13.29 9.38 -8.47
N GLN A 43 13.81 9.09 -9.67
CA GLN A 43 13.48 7.88 -10.40
C GLN A 43 13.84 6.60 -9.62
N VAL A 44 15.05 6.56 -9.04
CA VAL A 44 15.50 5.41 -8.24
C VAL A 44 14.64 5.26 -6.99
N MET A 45 14.27 6.37 -6.34
CA MET A 45 13.41 6.37 -5.16
C MET A 45 11.99 5.89 -5.46
N ASP A 46 11.39 6.35 -6.57
CA ASP A 46 10.06 5.93 -7.00
C ASP A 46 10.03 4.43 -7.35
N SER A 47 11.11 3.95 -7.98
CA SER A 47 11.28 2.53 -8.28
C SER A 47 11.40 1.70 -7.00
N ALA A 48 12.22 2.14 -6.04
CA ALA A 48 12.35 1.50 -4.73
C ALA A 48 11.00 1.41 -4.00
N ASN A 49 10.27 2.52 -3.93
CA ASN A 49 8.94 2.57 -3.29
C ASN A 49 7.98 1.58 -3.95
N THR A 50 7.93 1.56 -5.29
CA THR A 50 7.05 0.67 -6.04
C THR A 50 7.34 -0.80 -5.72
N ILE A 51 8.61 -1.19 -5.69
CA ILE A 51 9.01 -2.58 -5.41
C ILE A 51 8.69 -2.97 -3.97
N VAL A 52 8.96 -2.09 -3.00
CA VAL A 52 8.64 -2.34 -1.58
C VAL A 52 7.16 -2.53 -1.38
N VAL A 53 6.33 -1.66 -1.97
CA VAL A 53 4.87 -1.79 -1.91
C VAL A 53 4.45 -3.11 -2.55
N GLN A 54 4.95 -3.44 -3.73
CA GLN A 54 4.63 -4.70 -4.39
C GLN A 54 4.99 -5.92 -3.54
N LYS A 55 6.18 -5.95 -2.93
CA LYS A 55 6.58 -7.04 -2.03
C LYS A 55 5.74 -7.10 -0.76
N ALA A 56 5.42 -5.95 -0.17
CA ALA A 56 4.52 -5.89 0.97
C ALA A 56 3.14 -6.45 0.61
N GLU A 57 2.60 -6.16 -0.58
CA GLU A 57 1.32 -6.72 -1.05
C GLU A 57 1.40 -8.22 -1.33
N ILE A 58 2.49 -8.74 -1.91
CA ILE A 58 2.69 -10.19 -2.09
C ILE A 58 2.76 -10.89 -0.73
N PHE A 59 3.53 -10.34 0.21
CA PHE A 59 3.63 -10.85 1.58
C PHE A 59 2.28 -10.85 2.28
N LYS A 60 1.54 -9.74 2.20
CA LYS A 60 0.20 -9.60 2.74
C LYS A 60 -0.77 -10.64 2.16
N ALA A 61 -0.68 -10.95 0.87
CA ALA A 61 -1.54 -11.92 0.21
C ALA A 61 -1.30 -13.36 0.68
N ASN A 62 -0.05 -13.76 0.95
CA ASN A 62 0.30 -15.11 1.43
C ASN A 62 1.62 -15.10 2.24
N PRO A 63 1.58 -14.84 3.56
CA PRO A 63 2.78 -14.72 4.37
C PRO A 63 3.62 -16.02 4.47
N GLU A 64 3.00 -17.20 4.61
CA GLU A 64 3.70 -18.50 4.64
C GLU A 64 4.27 -18.85 3.26
N GLY A 65 3.56 -18.54 2.18
CA GLY A 65 4.09 -18.70 0.82
C GLY A 65 5.32 -17.83 0.60
N TYR A 66 5.22 -16.54 0.96
CA TYR A 66 6.34 -15.60 0.90
C TYR A 66 7.52 -16.11 1.74
N ARG A 67 7.26 -16.57 2.97
CA ARG A 67 8.28 -17.15 3.85
C ARG A 67 8.89 -18.43 3.30
N SER A 68 8.10 -19.28 2.64
CA SER A 68 8.60 -20.51 2.04
C SER A 68 9.50 -20.24 0.84
N GLU A 69 9.27 -19.14 0.12
CA GLU A 69 10.04 -18.72 -1.04
C GLU A 69 11.32 -17.97 -0.63
N HIS A 70 11.18 -17.04 0.32
CA HIS A 70 12.24 -16.08 0.70
C HIS A 70 12.92 -16.38 2.04
N GLY A 71 12.41 -17.31 2.84
CA GLY A 71 12.91 -17.58 4.19
C GLY A 71 12.59 -16.48 5.21
N ASP A 72 13.30 -16.51 6.34
CA ASP A 72 13.17 -15.50 7.41
C ASP A 72 13.96 -14.22 7.12
N GLU A 73 15.00 -14.32 6.27
CA GLU A 73 15.81 -13.20 5.81
C GLU A 73 16.21 -13.43 4.35
N SER A 74 15.95 -12.46 3.48
CA SER A 74 16.38 -12.48 2.08
C SER A 74 16.89 -11.13 1.59
N TYR A 75 17.72 -11.18 0.54
CA TYR A 75 18.30 -10.01 -0.10
C TYR A 75 17.98 -10.03 -1.60
N ASP A 76 17.14 -9.11 -2.03
CA ASP A 76 16.76 -8.96 -3.43
C ASP A 76 17.49 -7.79 -4.07
N PHE A 77 18.09 -8.01 -5.23
CA PHE A 77 18.88 -7.00 -5.92
C PHE A 77 18.18 -6.50 -7.18
N TYR A 78 18.23 -5.19 -7.38
CA TYR A 78 17.59 -4.51 -8.50
C TYR A 78 18.54 -3.51 -9.16
N LYS A 79 18.31 -3.26 -10.45
CA LYS A 79 18.92 -2.15 -11.20
C LYS A 79 18.22 -0.83 -10.87
N GLU A 80 18.81 0.30 -11.31
CA GLU A 80 18.23 1.64 -11.11
C GLU A 80 16.84 1.82 -11.73
N ASP A 81 16.53 1.07 -12.78
CA ASP A 81 15.22 1.06 -13.45
C ASP A 81 14.18 0.15 -12.78
N GLY A 82 14.53 -0.47 -11.65
CA GLY A 82 13.68 -1.40 -10.92
C GLY A 82 13.66 -2.83 -11.47
N THR A 83 14.49 -3.16 -12.48
CA THR A 83 14.59 -4.53 -13.00
C THR A 83 15.22 -5.45 -11.95
N PHE A 84 14.54 -6.57 -11.64
CA PHE A 84 15.05 -7.60 -10.75
C PHE A 84 16.27 -8.32 -11.34
N ILE A 85 17.30 -8.49 -10.51
CA ILE A 85 18.55 -9.17 -10.89
C ILE A 85 18.59 -10.58 -10.31
N GLY A 86 18.27 -10.71 -9.03
CA GLY A 86 18.30 -11.99 -8.34
C GLY A 86 18.14 -11.84 -6.83
N GLU A 87 17.82 -12.96 -6.20
CA GLU A 87 17.70 -13.12 -4.75
C GLU A 87 18.92 -13.89 -4.23
N TYR A 88 19.45 -13.46 -3.10
CA TYR A 88 20.60 -14.09 -2.46
C TYR A 88 20.33 -14.31 -0.97
N PRO A 89 20.84 -15.43 -0.41
CA PRO A 89 20.67 -15.76 1.00
C PRO A 89 21.57 -14.93 1.92
N ASP A 90 22.61 -14.30 1.38
CA ASP A 90 23.54 -13.46 2.13
C ASP A 90 24.17 -12.36 1.25
N LEU A 91 25.00 -11.53 1.87
CA LEU A 91 25.70 -10.40 1.24
C LEU A 91 27.10 -10.76 0.71
N SER A 92 27.40 -12.05 0.53
CA SER A 92 28.74 -12.48 0.13
C SER A 92 29.07 -12.08 -1.31
N ASP A 93 28.08 -12.10 -2.21
CA ASP A 93 28.23 -11.73 -3.61
C ASP A 93 27.16 -10.70 -4.04
N ILE A 94 27.54 -9.43 -4.16
CA ILE A 94 26.68 -8.40 -4.73
C ILE A 94 26.72 -8.52 -6.26
N PRO A 95 25.59 -8.75 -6.95
CA PRO A 95 25.60 -8.92 -8.39
C PRO A 95 26.00 -7.62 -9.10
N SER A 96 26.78 -7.78 -10.18
CA SER A 96 27.23 -6.65 -10.99
C SER A 96 26.04 -5.89 -11.59
N GLY A 97 26.06 -4.56 -11.49
CA GLY A 97 24.97 -3.71 -11.96
C GLY A 97 23.81 -3.56 -10.98
N ALA A 98 23.91 -4.12 -9.76
CA ALA A 98 22.96 -3.84 -8.70
C ALA A 98 23.10 -2.41 -8.20
N ALA A 99 21.97 -1.72 -8.13
CA ALA A 99 21.87 -0.35 -7.63
C ALA A 99 21.00 -0.24 -6.37
N MET A 100 20.13 -1.23 -6.15
CA MET A 100 19.29 -1.33 -4.97
C MET A 100 19.35 -2.75 -4.41
N MET A 101 19.30 -2.85 -3.08
CA MET A 101 19.12 -4.07 -2.34
C MET A 101 17.92 -3.92 -1.42
N ILE A 102 16.99 -4.86 -1.47
CA ILE A 102 15.87 -4.94 -0.54
C ILE A 102 16.14 -6.10 0.40
N LYS A 103 16.27 -5.77 1.67
CA LYS A 103 16.36 -6.74 2.74
C LYS A 103 14.96 -7.01 3.26
N SER A 104 14.50 -8.26 3.15
CA SER A 104 13.29 -8.73 3.81
C SER A 104 13.67 -9.40 5.12
N THR A 105 13.10 -8.98 6.24
CA THR A 105 13.20 -9.71 7.51
C THR A 105 11.81 -10.02 8.04
N MET A 106 11.58 -11.30 8.29
CA MET A 106 10.32 -11.79 8.83
C MET A 106 10.51 -12.27 10.26
N SER A 107 9.59 -11.86 11.15
CA SER A 107 9.47 -12.53 12.44
C SER A 107 8.90 -13.93 12.25
N GLY A 108 9.48 -14.93 12.93
CA GLY A 108 8.87 -16.25 13.00
C GLY A 108 7.42 -16.19 13.54
N PRO A 109 6.60 -17.20 13.24
CA PRO A 109 5.18 -17.18 13.53
C PRO A 109 4.92 -16.95 15.02
N GLN A 110 4.25 -15.85 15.33
CA GLN A 110 3.76 -15.63 16.68
C GLN A 110 2.38 -16.26 16.80
N ASN A 111 2.27 -17.29 17.64
CA ASN A 111 0.99 -17.90 17.98
C ASN A 111 0.20 -16.90 18.81
N ASN A 112 -0.80 -16.26 18.20
CA ASN A 112 -1.74 -15.44 18.97
C ASN A 112 -2.72 -16.42 19.63
N GLY A 113 -2.59 -16.60 20.95
CA GLY A 113 -3.47 -17.46 21.76
C GLY A 113 -4.92 -16.99 21.85
N SER A 114 -5.39 -16.16 20.92
CA SER A 114 -6.77 -15.69 20.82
C SER A 114 -7.50 -16.50 19.76
N ASN A 115 -8.56 -17.18 20.19
CA ASN A 115 -9.49 -17.94 19.36
C ASN A 115 -10.31 -17.02 18.45
N VAL A 116 -9.67 -16.39 17.47
CA VAL A 116 -10.38 -15.62 16.44
C VAL A 116 -10.31 -16.39 15.13
N PRO A 117 -11.45 -16.89 14.61
CA PRO A 117 -11.50 -17.73 13.42
C PRO A 117 -11.41 -16.85 12.17
N GLU A 118 -10.22 -16.70 11.59
CA GLU A 118 -10.04 -15.80 10.43
C GLU A 118 -9.07 -16.38 9.41
N VAL A 119 -9.45 -17.36 8.59
CA VAL A 119 -8.61 -17.72 7.42
C VAL A 119 -8.80 -16.65 6.36
N GLY A 120 -7.74 -15.95 5.96
CA GLY A 120 -7.75 -15.03 4.80
C GLY A 120 -6.98 -13.72 5.01
N TYR A 121 -6.60 -13.07 3.91
CA TYR A 121 -6.08 -11.71 3.93
C TYR A 121 -7.26 -10.73 4.02
N TYR A 122 -7.25 -9.89 5.06
CA TYR A 122 -8.25 -8.87 5.28
C TYR A 122 -7.59 -7.49 5.30
N PRO A 123 -8.22 -6.46 4.72
CA PRO A 123 -7.75 -5.10 4.88
C PRO A 123 -7.80 -4.68 6.35
N ASP A 124 -7.01 -3.67 6.73
CA ASP A 124 -7.22 -2.98 8.00
C ASP A 124 -8.66 -2.46 8.02
N PHE A 125 -9.48 -2.93 8.97
CA PHE A 125 -10.88 -2.55 9.02
C PHE A 125 -11.08 -1.15 9.58
N ALA A 126 -11.88 -0.34 8.88
CA ALA A 126 -12.34 0.96 9.36
C ALA A 126 -13.24 0.84 10.59
N LEU A 127 -14.01 -0.25 10.65
CA LEU A 127 -14.96 -0.52 11.70
C LEU A 127 -15.18 -2.02 11.87
N THR A 128 -15.35 -2.45 13.12
CA THR A 128 -15.84 -3.79 13.48
C THR A 128 -17.23 -3.68 14.11
N ILE A 129 -18.22 -4.29 13.46
CA ILE A 129 -19.61 -4.39 13.93
C ILE A 129 -19.81 -5.79 14.49
N ASN A 130 -20.05 -5.90 15.79
CA ASN A 130 -20.38 -7.18 16.41
C ASN A 130 -21.91 -7.32 16.52
N LEU A 131 -22.49 -8.21 15.69
CA LEU A 131 -23.93 -8.40 15.60
C LEU A 131 -24.54 -9.12 16.82
N SER A 132 -23.73 -9.80 17.65
CA SER A 132 -24.21 -10.44 18.90
C SER A 132 -24.79 -9.43 19.90
N LYS A 133 -24.45 -8.14 19.76
CA LYS A 133 -24.96 -7.06 20.60
C LYS A 133 -26.40 -6.64 20.27
N TYR A 134 -27.00 -7.18 19.21
CA TYR A 134 -28.31 -6.77 18.69
C TYR A 134 -29.33 -7.91 18.82
N ALA A 135 -30.38 -7.64 19.59
CA ALA A 135 -31.20 -8.66 20.21
C ALA A 135 -32.33 -9.24 19.34
N SER A 136 -32.56 -8.78 18.10
CA SER A 136 -33.75 -9.24 17.32
C SER A 136 -33.51 -9.53 15.83
N ASP A 137 -34.25 -10.52 15.29
CA ASP A 137 -34.26 -10.99 13.88
C ASP A 137 -34.73 -9.94 12.87
N VAL A 138 -35.22 -8.80 13.35
CA VAL A 138 -35.83 -7.72 12.57
C VAL A 138 -35.12 -6.39 12.82
N ASP A 139 -33.92 -6.41 13.41
CA ASP A 139 -33.12 -5.20 13.62
C ASP A 139 -32.62 -4.68 12.26
N LEU A 140 -33.38 -3.78 11.65
CA LEU A 140 -32.94 -2.94 10.53
C LEU A 140 -31.82 -2.03 11.07
N LEU A 141 -30.59 -2.53 11.02
CA LEU A 141 -29.41 -1.76 11.39
C LEU A 141 -29.21 -0.69 10.32
N LYS A 142 -29.29 0.58 10.69
CA LYS A 142 -28.96 1.66 9.77
C LYS A 142 -27.49 2.01 9.95
N LEU A 143 -26.70 1.74 8.91
CA LEU A 143 -25.33 2.20 8.79
C LEU A 143 -25.30 3.47 7.94
N THR A 144 -24.84 4.57 8.50
CA THR A 144 -24.58 5.80 7.73
C THR A 144 -23.09 6.01 7.61
N VAL A 145 -22.57 6.14 6.38
CA VAL A 145 -21.19 6.55 6.11
C VAL A 145 -21.24 7.95 5.49
N SER A 146 -20.75 8.96 6.19
CA SER A 146 -20.82 10.35 5.70
C SER A 146 -19.62 10.74 4.83
N ASP A 147 -19.72 11.89 4.15
CA ASP A 147 -18.66 12.54 3.37
C ASP A 147 -17.43 12.90 4.22
N CYS A 148 -17.58 12.93 5.55
CA CYS A 148 -16.48 13.09 6.51
C CYS A 148 -16.06 11.76 7.15
N TYR A 149 -16.49 10.63 6.57
CA TYR A 149 -16.19 9.27 7.00
C TYR A 149 -16.53 9.03 8.48
N VAL A 150 -17.63 9.62 8.92
CA VAL A 150 -18.24 9.27 10.20
C VAL A 150 -19.18 8.11 9.96
N ILE A 151 -18.96 7.01 10.67
CA ILE A 151 -19.82 5.84 10.62
C ILE A 151 -20.72 5.81 11.85
N SER A 152 -22.03 5.69 11.65
CA SER A 152 -23.00 5.49 12.72
C SER A 152 -23.79 4.21 12.52
N VAL A 153 -23.99 3.46 13.61
CA VAL A 153 -24.81 2.24 13.63
C VAL A 153 -25.99 2.43 14.60
N ASP A 154 -27.21 2.52 14.07
CA ASP A 154 -28.44 2.53 14.88
C ASP A 154 -28.95 1.11 15.12
N PRO A 155 -29.49 0.77 16.32
CA PRO A 155 -29.98 1.67 17.38
C PRO A 155 -28.96 2.05 18.48
N LEU A 156 -27.68 1.70 18.33
CA LEU A 156 -26.67 1.89 19.39
C LEU A 156 -26.12 3.32 19.50
N ALA A 157 -26.52 4.24 18.60
CA ALA A 157 -26.15 5.67 18.58
C ALA A 157 -24.64 5.93 18.76
N GLY A 158 -23.80 4.99 18.31
CA GLY A 158 -22.35 5.12 18.36
C GLY A 158 -21.84 5.84 17.13
N LEU A 159 -21.48 7.11 17.26
CA LEU A 159 -20.72 7.84 16.26
C LEU A 159 -19.26 7.38 16.33
N ILE A 160 -18.77 6.78 15.25
CA ILE A 160 -17.39 6.34 15.13
C ILE A 160 -16.73 7.18 14.04
N LEU A 161 -15.72 7.96 14.44
CA LEU A 161 -14.86 8.68 13.52
C LEU A 161 -13.86 7.69 12.92
N VAL A 162 -13.87 7.57 11.59
CA VAL A 162 -12.94 6.72 10.85
C VAL A 162 -11.78 7.56 10.34
N ASP A 163 -10.55 7.11 10.62
CA ASP A 163 -9.34 7.68 10.04
C ASP A 163 -9.11 7.10 8.65
N THR A 164 -9.57 7.80 7.63
CA THR A 164 -9.49 7.32 6.24
C THR A 164 -8.13 7.45 5.59
N MET A 165 -7.12 8.00 6.29
CA MET A 165 -5.75 8.02 5.80
C MET A 165 -5.12 6.62 5.72
N LYS A 166 -5.76 5.59 6.29
CA LYS A 166 -5.25 4.22 6.37
C LYS A 166 -5.79 3.28 5.29
N PHE A 167 -6.81 3.68 4.54
CA PHE A 167 -7.46 2.81 3.56
C PHE A 167 -7.11 3.23 2.14
N THR A 168 -7.15 2.27 1.22
CA THR A 168 -6.97 2.52 -0.20
C THR A 168 -7.96 3.58 -0.68
N ASP A 169 -7.60 4.31 -1.74
CA ASP A 169 -8.37 5.48 -2.16
C ASP A 169 -9.82 5.17 -2.57
N THR A 170 -10.17 3.91 -2.79
CA THR A 170 -11.47 3.51 -3.37
C THR A 170 -12.43 2.81 -2.40
N VAL A 171 -11.96 2.26 -1.27
CA VAL A 171 -12.78 1.38 -0.42
C VAL A 171 -12.66 1.70 1.07
N ILE A 172 -13.78 1.58 1.78
CA ILE A 172 -13.90 1.63 3.24
C ILE A 172 -14.24 0.20 3.73
N PRO A 173 -13.25 -0.55 4.23
CA PRO A 173 -13.47 -1.93 4.66
C PRO A 173 -14.14 -1.99 6.04
N ILE A 174 -15.25 -2.71 6.14
CA ILE A 174 -16.06 -2.87 7.36
C ILE A 174 -16.16 -4.34 7.70
N ARG A 175 -15.73 -4.69 8.91
CA ARG A 175 -15.90 -6.03 9.47
C ARG A 175 -17.25 -6.17 10.14
N VAL A 176 -17.92 -7.28 9.89
CA VAL A 176 -19.19 -7.65 10.52
C VAL A 176 -19.04 -9.04 11.12
N ASP A 177 -19.01 -9.13 12.46
CA ASP A 177 -18.98 -10.39 13.17
C ASP A 177 -20.43 -10.85 13.42
N PHE A 178 -20.85 -11.92 12.74
CA PHE A 178 -22.16 -12.52 12.90
C PHE A 178 -22.18 -13.58 14.02
N HIS A 179 -23.23 -13.60 14.83
CA HIS A 179 -23.47 -14.65 15.82
C HIS A 179 -24.97 -14.78 16.08
N GLY A 180 -25.60 -15.82 15.52
CA GLY A 180 -26.99 -16.16 15.84
C GLY A 180 -27.92 -16.09 14.63
N ASP A 181 -29.04 -15.39 14.78
CA ASP A 181 -30.15 -15.40 13.82
C ASP A 181 -29.98 -14.38 12.69
N LYS A 182 -30.71 -14.60 11.58
CA LYS A 182 -30.61 -13.79 10.36
C LYS A 182 -30.80 -12.30 10.62
N LYS A 183 -29.94 -11.45 10.03
CA LYS A 183 -29.97 -9.98 10.16
C LYS A 183 -30.03 -9.28 8.81
N THR A 184 -30.64 -8.09 8.78
CA THR A 184 -30.60 -7.19 7.61
C THR A 184 -29.97 -5.85 8.01
N ILE A 185 -28.94 -5.42 7.29
CA ILE A 185 -28.27 -4.12 7.50
C ILE A 185 -28.62 -3.20 6.35
N ASN A 186 -29.29 -2.09 6.65
CA ASN A 186 -29.53 -1.01 5.71
C ASN A 186 -28.33 -0.07 5.66
N VAL A 187 -27.75 0.11 4.48
CA VAL A 187 -26.57 0.95 4.28
C VAL A 187 -26.95 2.21 3.52
N GLU A 188 -26.70 3.36 4.15
CA GLU A 188 -26.71 4.67 3.52
C GLU A 188 -25.27 5.21 3.46
N ASN A 189 -24.58 4.92 2.37
CA ASN A 189 -23.25 5.46 2.09
C ASN A 189 -23.39 6.78 1.30
N TYR A 190 -23.02 7.88 1.93
CA TYR A 190 -22.94 9.21 1.33
C TYR A 190 -21.51 9.55 0.87
N SER A 191 -20.52 8.75 1.25
CA SER A 191 -19.12 8.99 0.88
C SER A 191 -18.86 8.77 -0.61
N ASP A 192 -17.71 9.27 -1.06
CA ASP A 192 -17.17 9.09 -2.40
C ASP A 192 -16.49 7.71 -2.60
N LYS A 193 -16.35 6.93 -1.53
CA LYS A 193 -15.72 5.60 -1.52
C LYS A 193 -16.77 4.49 -1.39
N GLU A 194 -16.42 3.30 -1.86
CA GLU A 194 -17.26 2.11 -1.70
C GLU A 194 -17.16 1.56 -0.27
N ALA A 195 -18.28 1.18 0.35
CA ALA A 195 -18.27 0.46 1.63
C ALA A 195 -18.23 -1.05 1.39
N GLU A 196 -17.14 -1.72 1.74
CA GLU A 196 -16.99 -3.16 1.54
C GLU A 196 -17.18 -3.90 2.86
N PHE A 197 -18.16 -4.80 2.91
CA PHE A 197 -18.52 -5.55 4.11
C PHE A 197 -17.92 -6.95 4.09
N TYR A 198 -17.15 -7.26 5.12
CA TYR A 198 -16.57 -8.58 5.35
C TYR A 198 -17.37 -9.25 6.48
N ILE A 199 -18.21 -10.22 6.12
CA ILE A 199 -19.16 -10.88 7.01
C ILE A 199 -18.51 -12.17 7.53
N PHE A 200 -18.14 -12.19 8.80
CA PHE A 200 -17.54 -13.33 9.48
C PHE A 200 -18.60 -14.16 10.19
N ASN A 201 -18.33 -15.45 10.34
CA ASN A 201 -19.12 -16.40 11.15
C ASN A 201 -20.57 -16.63 10.68
N ALA A 202 -20.94 -16.24 9.46
CA ALA A 202 -22.21 -16.63 8.86
C ALA A 202 -22.21 -18.14 8.55
N GLU A 203 -23.28 -18.84 8.88
CA GLU A 203 -23.44 -20.27 8.56
C GLU A 203 -23.88 -20.45 7.09
N ASP A 204 -24.65 -19.50 6.58
CA ASP A 204 -25.07 -19.40 5.20
C ASP A 204 -24.98 -17.94 4.70
N ASN A 205 -24.73 -17.75 3.40
CA ASN A 205 -24.69 -16.43 2.75
C ASN A 205 -26.04 -15.70 2.80
N SER A 206 -27.09 -16.34 3.31
CA SER A 206 -28.42 -15.77 3.53
C SER A 206 -28.64 -15.28 4.97
N ASP A 207 -27.65 -15.40 5.86
CA ASP A 207 -27.78 -15.03 7.27
C ASP A 207 -27.61 -13.54 7.52
N VAL A 208 -26.82 -12.86 6.69
CA VAL A 208 -26.68 -11.40 6.75
C VAL A 208 -27.00 -10.83 5.39
N THR A 209 -28.06 -10.03 5.33
CA THR A 209 -28.45 -9.31 4.11
C THR A 209 -28.00 -7.85 4.21
N ILE A 210 -27.13 -7.40 3.32
CA ILE A 210 -26.78 -5.98 3.18
C ILE A 210 -27.72 -5.36 2.15
N HIS A 211 -28.58 -4.46 2.61
CA HIS A 211 -29.52 -3.74 1.78
C HIS A 211 -29.06 -2.30 1.57
N VAL A 212 -28.61 -2.00 0.35
CA VAL A 212 -28.05 -0.69 0.01
C VAL A 212 -29.18 0.29 -0.27
N VAL A 213 -29.41 1.21 0.66
CA VAL A 213 -30.39 2.28 0.51
C VAL A 213 -29.80 3.43 -0.31
N LYS A 214 -28.50 3.70 -0.15
CA LYS A 214 -27.78 4.76 -0.87
C LYS A 214 -26.28 4.46 -0.98
N GLY A 215 -25.67 4.86 -2.09
CA GLY A 215 -24.22 4.76 -2.32
C GLY A 215 -23.77 3.41 -2.86
N ALA A 216 -22.46 3.22 -2.94
CA ALA A 216 -21.85 1.96 -3.38
C ALA A 216 -21.45 1.11 -2.18
N SER A 217 -21.73 -0.18 -2.27
CA SER A 217 -21.21 -1.17 -1.32
C SER A 217 -21.13 -2.56 -1.93
N SER A 218 -20.25 -3.37 -1.39
CA SER A 218 -20.06 -4.79 -1.73
C SER A 218 -20.03 -5.63 -0.48
N THR A 219 -20.28 -6.94 -0.64
CA THR A 219 -20.28 -7.89 0.46
C THR A 219 -19.44 -9.11 0.12
N ALA A 220 -18.55 -9.45 1.03
CA ALA A 220 -17.75 -10.66 1.01
C ALA A 220 -18.11 -11.51 2.24
N PHE A 221 -18.56 -12.74 2.00
CA PHE A 221 -18.78 -13.70 3.08
C PHE A 221 -17.48 -14.41 3.37
N VAL A 222 -17.10 -14.36 4.64
CA VAL A 222 -15.93 -15.04 5.17
C VAL A 222 -16.40 -16.35 5.80
N ASN A 223 -16.14 -17.44 5.10
CA ASN A 223 -16.44 -18.78 5.59
C ASN A 223 -15.74 -19.03 6.92
N ASN A 224 -16.51 -19.46 7.91
CA ASN A 224 -16.02 -19.76 9.25
C ASN A 224 -15.15 -21.03 9.19
N PRO A 225 -13.82 -20.95 9.35
CA PRO A 225 -12.99 -22.13 9.44
C PRO A 225 -12.96 -22.63 10.88
N GLU A 226 -13.10 -23.95 11.07
CA GLU A 226 -12.92 -24.62 12.36
C GLU A 226 -11.69 -24.07 13.09
N THR A 227 -11.85 -23.37 14.24
CA THR A 227 -10.79 -22.77 15.08
C THR A 227 -9.36 -23.19 14.72
N ILE A 228 -8.73 -22.46 13.80
CA ILE A 228 -7.34 -22.71 13.39
C ILE A 228 -6.45 -21.77 14.20
N PRO A 229 -5.34 -22.25 14.79
CA PRO A 229 -4.37 -21.37 15.43
C PRO A 229 -3.87 -20.30 14.45
N SER A 230 -4.08 -19.04 14.81
CA SER A 230 -3.60 -17.89 14.05
C SER A 230 -2.10 -17.69 14.21
N LYS A 231 -1.39 -17.43 13.11
CA LYS A 231 0.04 -17.09 13.12
C LYS A 231 0.22 -15.65 12.64
N SER A 232 0.79 -14.80 13.47
CA SER A 232 1.15 -13.44 13.07
C SER A 232 2.57 -13.39 12.50
N TYR A 233 2.75 -12.61 11.43
CA TYR A 233 4.03 -12.34 10.78
C TYR A 233 4.28 -10.83 10.68
N ASN A 234 5.50 -10.41 10.99
CA ASN A 234 5.93 -9.04 10.76
C ASN A 234 7.02 -9.07 9.71
N LEU A 235 6.76 -8.45 8.57
CA LEU A 235 7.75 -8.23 7.52
C LEU A 235 8.32 -6.83 7.66
N THR A 236 9.63 -6.72 7.80
CA THR A 236 10.36 -5.46 7.65
C THR A 236 11.10 -5.50 6.32
N LEU A 237 10.84 -4.52 5.47
CA LEU A 237 11.53 -4.29 4.20
C LEU A 237 12.45 -3.09 4.36
N THR A 238 13.75 -3.30 4.26
CA THR A 238 14.75 -2.23 4.26
C THR A 238 15.33 -2.09 2.86
N VAL A 239 15.22 -0.89 2.28
CA VAL A 239 15.85 -0.61 0.98
C VAL A 239 17.17 0.12 1.19
N ASN A 240 18.21 -0.47 0.62
CA ASN A 240 19.54 0.06 0.61
C ASN A 240 19.92 0.42 -0.83
N ARG A 241 20.40 1.65 -1.01
CA ARG A 241 21.03 2.03 -2.27
C ARG A 241 22.48 1.55 -2.27
N LEU A 242 22.87 0.94 -3.38
CA LEU A 242 24.23 0.48 -3.64
C LEU A 242 24.93 1.54 -4.48
N LYS A 243 26.01 2.11 -3.96
CA LYS A 243 26.85 3.03 -4.73
C LYS A 243 28.30 2.57 -4.60
N GLU A 244 28.90 2.07 -5.69
CA GLU A 244 30.31 1.65 -5.78
C GLU A 244 30.96 1.26 -4.43
N GLY A 245 30.52 0.13 -3.84
CA GLY A 245 31.11 -0.42 -2.61
C GLY A 245 30.70 0.27 -1.30
N ILE A 246 29.78 1.22 -1.32
CA ILE A 246 29.25 1.93 -0.15
C ILE A 246 27.74 1.74 -0.05
N TRP A 247 27.28 1.34 1.14
CA TRP A 247 25.87 1.23 1.50
C TRP A 247 25.33 2.59 1.94
N ALA A 248 24.21 3.01 1.35
CA ALA A 248 23.42 4.14 1.87
C ALA A 248 22.00 3.64 2.17
N GLU A 249 21.63 3.64 3.46
CA GLU A 249 20.25 3.40 3.89
C GLU A 249 19.37 4.54 3.37
N MET A 250 18.30 4.23 2.63
CA MET A 250 17.39 5.27 2.14
C MET A 250 15.95 5.10 2.62
N LEU A 251 15.50 3.89 2.98
CA LEU A 251 14.11 3.68 3.43
C LEU A 251 13.97 2.45 4.35
N ASN A 252 13.16 2.60 5.41
CA ASN A 252 12.67 1.50 6.23
C ASN A 252 11.14 1.44 6.12
N TYR A 253 10.62 0.30 5.67
CA TYR A 253 9.18 0.03 5.59
C TYR A 253 8.87 -1.21 6.43
N SER A 254 7.83 -1.16 7.25
CA SER A 254 7.37 -2.32 8.02
C SER A 254 5.91 -2.60 7.69
N ALA A 255 5.64 -3.85 7.32
CA ALA A 255 4.31 -4.38 7.08
C ALA A 255 4.00 -5.47 8.11
N LEU A 256 2.80 -5.42 8.66
CA LEU A 256 2.27 -6.49 9.51
C LEU A 256 1.31 -7.31 8.64
N ALA A 257 1.44 -8.63 8.65
CA ALA A 257 0.46 -9.51 8.05
C ALA A 257 0.26 -10.74 8.91
N ASN A 258 -0.96 -11.20 9.02
CA ASN A 258 -1.26 -12.41 9.75
C ASN A 258 -1.54 -13.51 8.73
N ASP A 259 -0.88 -14.66 8.88
CA ASP A 259 -1.23 -15.87 8.15
C ASP A 259 -2.14 -16.70 9.02
N TYR A 260 -3.21 -17.16 8.40
CA TYR A 260 -4.20 -17.96 9.08
C TYR A 260 -4.48 -19.23 8.28
N SER A 261 -3.46 -19.86 7.70
CA SER A 261 -3.60 -21.11 6.95
C SER A 261 -3.90 -22.31 7.85
N ALA A 262 -4.95 -23.05 7.47
CA ALA A 262 -5.22 -24.42 7.92
C ALA A 262 -4.13 -25.36 7.39
N LYS A 263 -3.63 -26.27 8.23
CA LYS A 263 -3.19 -27.58 7.73
C LYS A 263 -4.38 -28.51 7.69
#